data_AF-A0A914V5X4-F1
#
_entry.id   AF-A0A914V5X4-F1
#
_cell.length_a   1.000
_cell.length_b   1.000
_cell.length_c   1.000
_cell.angle_alpha   90.00
_cell.angle_beta   90.00
_cell.angle_gamma   90.00
#
_symmetry.space_group_name_H-M   'P 1'
#
loop_
_entity.id
_entity.type
_entity.pdbx_description
1 polymer ?
#
loop_
_entity_poly.entity_id
_entity_poly.type
_entity_poly.pdbx_seq_one_letter_code
_entity_poly.pdbx_strand_id
1 'polypeptide(L)'
;MNTTGKGNGVKLNQVGGWFDIKKQLEKLAEIGRSGSVIQRERKRKPGMYKELATEGNWIRQHHREPPKAPKRRSWLFGEGGRGSVCFAHNMKGYDGQFLLQFLHKQGLKPDITMRGLEILCLKACSVEVKCSYNFIQMPLSALPKAFGLKELKKGYFPHLFNTPENENYTGPLPDKKYYQPDYMKPKAREKFLKWYDQQTEADYIFNFQTEFQAYCNSDVTILREALMKFRDDFIEQTAVDPLLYPVTLPSACSRVYRQNDMPEDTIAIIPEGGYRKGEKQSIIALKWLRWMAEKEDYRIQDKLHGGEKRIDGTPYRVDGYVDRSSQNLRPLVFEFHGCAWHGCSKCYSNRDTVLPNRLTAFEAYEKTVSRRMEIVLMADVEEKWECELKDELKKDQKMKEFFTSCEIQDSLNPRDAFCGGRTNATKLYQKPAEGETIKYFDVCSLYPYTNKYQPHPVGVPKIITEDFEKISSSYQP
;
A
#
# COMPACT_ATOMS: atom_id res chain seq x y z
N MET A 1 14.43 -6.38 -38.93
CA MET A 1 15.58 -6.96 -38.21
C MET A 1 15.04 -7.84 -37.10
N ASN A 2 15.36 -9.14 -37.17
CA ASN A 2 14.91 -10.17 -36.25
C ASN A 2 15.53 -9.99 -34.85
N THR A 3 14.69 -9.92 -33.82
CA THR A 3 15.09 -10.30 -32.45
C THR A 3 13.97 -11.12 -31.82
N THR A 4 14.13 -12.44 -31.92
CA THR A 4 13.34 -13.45 -31.21
C THR A 4 13.63 -13.37 -29.71
N GLY A 5 12.67 -12.89 -28.92
CA GLY A 5 12.70 -12.99 -27.47
C GLY A 5 12.39 -14.42 -27.03
N LYS A 6 13.43 -15.16 -26.60
CA LYS A 6 13.26 -16.44 -25.90
C LYS A 6 12.67 -16.17 -24.51
N GLY A 7 11.38 -16.44 -24.34
CA GLY A 7 10.77 -16.58 -23.02
C GLY A 7 11.27 -17.87 -22.37
N ASN A 8 12.09 -17.74 -21.33
CA ASN A 8 12.43 -18.87 -20.46
C ASN A 8 11.26 -19.15 -19.52
N GLY A 9 10.33 -19.99 -19.98
CA GLY A 9 9.39 -20.68 -19.11
C GLY A 9 10.17 -21.64 -18.20
N VAL A 10 10.16 -21.38 -16.90
CA VAL A 10 10.70 -22.31 -15.90
C VAL A 10 9.77 -23.52 -15.84
N LYS A 11 10.21 -24.64 -16.41
CA LYS A 11 9.58 -25.95 -16.22
C LYS A 11 9.79 -26.36 -14.76
N LEU A 12 8.72 -26.29 -13.97
CA LEU A 12 8.59 -27.03 -12.72
C LEU A 12 8.52 -28.51 -13.07
N ASN A 13 9.63 -29.25 -12.94
CA ASN A 13 9.64 -30.65 -12.57
C ASN A 13 11.06 -31.13 -12.26
N GLN A 14 11.16 -31.90 -11.17
CA GLN A 14 12.31 -32.71 -10.72
C GLN A 14 13.48 -31.99 -10.05
N VAL A 15 13.33 -31.67 -8.76
CA VAL A 15 14.41 -31.86 -7.78
C VAL A 15 13.79 -32.44 -6.52
N GLY A 16 13.86 -33.77 -6.39
CA GLY A 16 13.65 -34.47 -5.13
C GLY A 16 14.84 -34.22 -4.21
N GLY A 17 14.57 -33.96 -2.94
CA GLY A 17 15.58 -33.67 -1.92
C GLY A 17 14.97 -32.84 -0.82
N TRP A 18 14.36 -33.50 0.16
CA TRP A 18 13.67 -32.87 1.27
C TRP A 18 14.64 -32.04 2.13
N PHE A 19 14.50 -30.71 2.10
CA PHE A 19 15.20 -29.78 3.00
C PHE A 19 14.51 -29.76 4.37
N ASP A 20 15.22 -30.22 5.41
CA ASP A 20 14.75 -30.11 6.79
C ASP A 20 14.98 -28.70 7.35
N ILE A 21 14.04 -27.80 7.04
CA ILE A 21 13.94 -26.41 7.51
C ILE A 21 14.06 -26.31 9.05
N LYS A 22 13.73 -27.39 9.79
CA LYS A 22 13.81 -27.43 11.25
C LYS A 22 15.26 -27.30 11.74
N LYS A 23 16.20 -27.99 11.09
CA LYS A 23 17.62 -27.98 11.47
C LYS A 23 18.31 -26.64 11.23
N GLN A 24 17.95 -25.92 10.15
CA GLN A 24 18.47 -24.57 9.90
C GLN A 24 17.98 -23.56 10.94
N LEU A 25 16.71 -23.66 11.35
CA LEU A 25 16.15 -22.80 12.40
C LEU A 25 16.74 -23.12 13.78
N GLU A 26 17.09 -24.38 14.05
CA GLU A 26 17.79 -24.81 15.27
C GLU A 26 19.25 -24.30 15.29
N LYS A 27 19.99 -24.39 14.18
CA LYS A 27 21.34 -23.81 14.03
C LYS A 27 21.36 -22.27 14.11
N LEU A 28 20.35 -21.59 13.53
CA LEU A 28 20.20 -20.14 13.66
C LEU A 28 19.86 -19.69 15.10
N ALA A 29 19.20 -20.54 15.90
CA ALA A 29 18.93 -20.27 17.31
C ALA A 29 20.20 -20.40 18.20
N GLU A 30 21.16 -21.25 17.82
CA GLU A 30 22.48 -21.32 18.46
C GLU A 30 23.35 -20.10 18.10
N ILE A 31 23.31 -19.66 16.82
CA ILE A 31 24.02 -18.47 16.34
C ILE A 31 23.41 -17.18 16.91
N GLY A 32 22.09 -17.14 17.11
CA GLY A 32 21.34 -15.99 17.65
C GLY A 32 21.75 -15.55 19.07
N ARG A 33 22.52 -16.35 19.81
CA ARG A 33 23.13 -15.92 21.09
C ARG A 33 24.30 -14.93 20.93
N SER A 34 24.77 -14.71 19.70
CA SER A 34 25.88 -13.79 19.36
C SER A 34 25.45 -12.54 18.56
N GLY A 35 24.18 -12.47 18.15
CA GLY A 35 23.62 -11.34 17.42
C GLY A 35 23.02 -10.29 18.35
N SER A 36 23.36 -9.02 18.16
CA SER A 36 22.75 -7.92 18.90
C SER A 36 21.30 -7.69 18.42
N VAL A 37 20.37 -7.76 19.35
CA VAL A 37 18.97 -7.39 19.16
C VAL A 37 18.82 -5.88 19.41
N ILE A 38 18.33 -5.11 18.44
CA ILE A 38 17.94 -3.72 18.67
C ILE A 38 16.58 -3.74 19.38
N GLN A 39 16.61 -3.63 20.71
CA GLN A 39 15.40 -3.51 21.52
C GLN A 39 14.85 -2.09 21.45
N ARG A 40 13.52 -1.96 21.33
CA ARG A 40 12.82 -0.69 21.53
C ARG A 40 12.80 -0.35 23.03
N GLU A 41 13.53 0.68 23.45
CA GLU A 41 13.29 1.27 24.77
C GLU A 41 11.93 1.97 24.79
N ARG A 42 10.98 1.39 25.54
CA ARG A 42 9.75 2.08 25.92
C ARG A 42 9.93 2.64 27.33
N LYS A 43 10.20 3.95 27.46
CA LYS A 43 9.99 4.67 28.72
C LYS A 43 8.49 4.67 29.05
N ARG A 44 8.05 3.75 29.92
CA ARG A 44 6.72 3.77 30.53
C ARG A 44 6.73 4.80 31.66
N LYS A 45 5.95 5.88 31.52
CA LYS A 45 5.56 6.71 32.66
C LYS A 45 4.59 5.90 33.53
N PRO A 46 4.82 5.75 34.85
CA PRO A 46 3.88 5.11 35.76
C PRO A 46 2.85 6.13 36.26
N GLY A 47 1.56 5.86 36.09
CA GLY A 47 0.52 6.65 36.73
C GLY A 47 -0.87 6.47 36.13
N MET A 48 -1.83 6.17 37.00
CA MET A 48 -3.29 6.18 36.80
C MET A 48 -3.88 5.06 35.95
N TYR A 49 -4.27 3.97 36.62
CA TYR A 49 -5.67 3.59 36.86
C TYR A 49 -5.68 2.13 37.33
N LYS A 50 -5.61 1.95 38.65
CA LYS A 50 -6.14 0.77 39.33
C LYS A 50 -7.50 1.15 39.91
N GLU A 51 -8.37 0.15 39.97
CA GLU A 51 -9.70 0.12 40.60
C GLU A 51 -10.87 0.56 39.71
N LEU A 52 -11.54 -0.42 39.12
CA LEU A 52 -12.92 -0.78 39.43
C LEU A 52 -13.25 -2.07 38.65
N ALA A 53 -13.22 -3.20 39.35
CA ALA A 53 -13.90 -4.41 38.92
C ALA A 53 -15.24 -4.45 39.65
N THR A 54 -16.36 -4.56 38.94
CA THR A 54 -17.51 -5.43 39.26
C THR A 54 -18.68 -5.25 38.30
N GLU A 55 -19.20 -6.41 37.85
CA GLU A 55 -20.60 -6.74 37.48
C GLU A 55 -21.24 -6.22 36.18
N GLY A 56 -21.82 -7.16 35.41
CA GLY A 56 -22.99 -6.89 34.56
C GLY A 56 -22.91 -7.26 33.07
N ASN A 57 -23.09 -8.55 32.75
CA ASN A 57 -23.69 -9.15 31.54
C ASN A 57 -23.72 -8.38 30.19
N TRP A 58 -22.97 -8.87 29.19
CA TRP A 58 -23.42 -8.90 27.78
C TRP A 58 -22.91 -10.16 27.03
N ILE A 59 -23.87 -11.07 26.80
CA ILE A 59 -24.10 -11.96 25.64
C ILE A 59 -22.87 -12.58 24.94
N ARG A 60 -22.75 -13.90 25.10
CA ARG A 60 -21.91 -14.81 24.31
C ARG A 60 -22.25 -14.72 22.82
N GLN A 61 -21.39 -14.09 22.03
CA GLN A 61 -21.21 -14.46 20.62
C GLN A 61 -19.97 -15.35 20.50
N HIS A 62 -20.08 -16.38 19.66
CA HIS A 62 -19.12 -17.46 19.47
C HIS A 62 -17.66 -16.99 19.30
N HIS A 63 -16.95 -16.83 20.42
CA HIS A 63 -15.51 -16.97 20.43
C HIS A 63 -15.21 -18.44 20.15
N ARG A 64 -14.85 -18.76 18.90
CA ARG A 64 -13.97 -19.90 18.66
C ARG A 64 -12.81 -19.72 19.62
N GLU A 65 -12.64 -20.66 20.56
CA GLU A 65 -11.44 -20.74 21.36
C GLU A 65 -10.24 -20.58 20.42
N PRO A 66 -9.25 -19.73 20.75
CA PRO A 66 -8.04 -19.67 19.96
C PRO A 66 -7.48 -21.10 19.88
N PRO A 67 -7.19 -21.62 18.67
CA PRO A 67 -6.70 -22.98 18.53
C PRO A 67 -5.51 -23.17 19.47
N LYS A 68 -5.57 -24.23 20.29
CA LYS A 68 -4.50 -24.61 21.22
C LYS A 68 -3.15 -24.49 20.50
N ALA A 69 -2.29 -23.61 21.02
CA ALA A 69 -1.08 -23.16 20.33
C ALA A 69 -0.17 -24.36 19.96
N PRO A 70 0.32 -24.46 18.70
CA PRO A 70 1.36 -25.42 18.37
C PRO A 70 2.63 -25.12 19.18
N LYS A 71 3.18 -26.16 19.82
CA LYS A 71 4.22 -26.14 20.85
C LYS A 71 5.62 -25.65 20.44
N ARG A 72 5.86 -25.10 19.25
CA ARG A 72 7.21 -24.62 18.85
C ARG A 72 7.17 -23.42 17.91
N ARG A 73 7.16 -22.21 18.46
CA ARG A 73 7.61 -21.04 17.69
C ARG A 73 9.14 -21.11 17.58
N SER A 74 9.70 -20.75 16.41
CA SER A 74 11.15 -20.58 16.27
C SER A 74 11.65 -19.50 17.23
N TRP A 75 12.94 -19.50 17.59
CA TRP A 75 13.53 -18.48 18.47
C TRP A 75 13.19 -17.05 18.00
N LEU A 76 13.27 -16.82 16.68
CA LEU A 76 12.98 -15.54 16.05
C LEU A 76 11.54 -15.07 16.31
N PHE A 77 10.53 -15.87 15.97
CA PHE A 77 9.10 -15.50 16.11
C PHE A 77 8.50 -15.90 17.48
N GLY A 78 9.34 -16.33 18.42
CA GLY A 78 9.00 -16.64 19.80
C GLY A 78 9.33 -15.48 20.74
N GLU A 79 9.79 -15.80 21.95
CA GLU A 79 10.22 -14.78 22.91
C GLU A 79 11.56 -14.13 22.53
N GLY A 80 12.44 -14.86 21.83
CA GLY A 80 13.80 -14.43 21.52
C GLY A 80 13.88 -13.18 20.63
N GLY A 81 13.06 -13.10 19.57
CA GLY A 81 13.05 -11.96 18.66
C GLY A 81 12.01 -10.88 18.99
N ARG A 82 11.23 -11.02 20.07
CA ARG A 82 10.09 -10.14 20.35
C ARG A 82 10.50 -8.68 20.46
N GLY A 83 9.89 -7.81 19.66
CA GLY A 83 10.14 -6.37 19.65
C GLY A 83 11.35 -5.94 18.79
N SER A 84 11.96 -6.87 18.05
CA SER A 84 13.16 -6.63 17.26
C SER A 84 12.86 -6.26 15.82
N VAL A 85 13.77 -5.50 15.22
CA VAL A 85 13.88 -5.35 13.76
C VAL A 85 15.07 -6.20 13.30
N CYS A 86 14.81 -7.17 12.44
CA CYS A 86 15.79 -8.10 11.90
C CYS A 86 16.04 -7.80 10.42
N PHE A 87 17.25 -8.09 9.96
CA PHE A 87 17.64 -7.88 8.57
C PHE A 87 18.21 -9.16 7.98
N ALA A 88 17.77 -9.48 6.77
CA ALA A 88 18.40 -10.51 5.93
C ALA A 88 18.82 -9.87 4.59
N HIS A 89 20.01 -10.25 4.13
CA HIS A 89 20.56 -9.69 2.89
C HIS A 89 19.90 -10.34 1.68
N ASN A 90 19.33 -9.51 0.81
CA ASN A 90 18.50 -9.95 -0.31
C ASN A 90 17.28 -10.83 0.09
N MET A 91 16.75 -10.65 1.31
CA MET A 91 15.55 -11.34 1.80
C MET A 91 14.40 -11.37 0.79
N LYS A 92 14.20 -10.24 0.09
CA LYS A 92 13.07 -10.04 -0.83
C LYS A 92 13.05 -11.02 -2.00
N GLY A 93 14.20 -11.49 -2.44
CA GLY A 93 14.35 -12.42 -3.55
C GLY A 93 14.57 -13.87 -3.11
N TYR A 94 14.76 -14.13 -1.81
CA TYR A 94 15.12 -15.46 -1.31
C TYR A 94 14.50 -15.78 0.06
N ASP A 95 15.14 -15.36 1.16
CA ASP A 95 14.80 -15.80 2.53
C ASP A 95 13.35 -15.52 2.93
N GLY A 96 12.77 -14.43 2.41
CA GLY A 96 11.41 -14.02 2.72
C GLY A 96 10.37 -15.09 2.38
N GLN A 97 10.58 -15.85 1.30
CA GLN A 97 9.67 -16.93 0.90
C GLN A 97 9.70 -18.09 1.89
N PHE A 98 10.88 -18.44 2.40
CA PHE A 98 11.04 -19.49 3.42
C PHE A 98 10.43 -19.07 4.76
N LEU A 99 10.61 -17.79 5.16
CA LEU A 99 9.99 -17.24 6.37
C LEU A 99 8.46 -17.25 6.26
N LEU A 100 7.91 -16.84 5.11
CA LEU A 100 6.48 -16.85 4.87
C LEU A 100 5.92 -18.29 4.89
N GLN A 101 6.60 -19.23 4.24
CA GLN A 101 6.23 -20.64 4.26
C GLN A 101 6.26 -21.22 5.68
N PHE A 102 7.28 -20.90 6.47
CA PHE A 102 7.39 -21.31 7.87
C PHE A 102 6.19 -20.79 8.68
N LEU A 103 5.88 -19.50 8.60
CA LEU A 103 4.77 -18.91 9.32
C LEU A 103 3.42 -19.50 8.90
N HIS A 104 3.23 -19.74 7.61
CA HIS A 104 2.04 -20.38 7.09
C HIS A 104 1.86 -21.80 7.63
N LYS A 105 2.93 -22.61 7.67
CA LYS A 105 2.91 -23.95 8.27
C LYS A 105 2.57 -23.93 9.77
N GLN A 106 2.87 -22.83 10.48
CA GLN A 106 2.50 -22.63 11.88
C GLN A 106 1.09 -22.04 12.07
N GLY A 107 0.33 -21.83 10.99
CA GLY A 107 -0.99 -21.20 11.05
C GLY A 107 -0.95 -19.71 11.43
N LEU A 108 0.21 -19.05 11.28
CA LEU A 108 0.40 -17.65 11.59
C LEU A 108 0.20 -16.81 10.32
N LYS A 109 -0.62 -15.75 10.42
CA LYS A 109 -0.83 -14.78 9.34
C LYS A 109 0.10 -13.57 9.55
N PRO A 110 1.21 -13.44 8.80
CA PRO A 110 2.03 -12.24 8.84
C PRO A 110 1.36 -11.05 8.15
N ASP A 111 1.76 -9.85 8.53
CA ASP A 111 1.60 -8.63 7.73
C ASP A 111 2.82 -8.51 6.80
N ILE A 112 2.60 -8.32 5.51
CA ILE A 112 3.64 -8.38 4.47
C ILE A 112 3.57 -7.14 3.58
N THR A 113 4.74 -6.55 3.31
CA THR A 113 4.89 -5.49 2.31
C THR A 113 5.63 -6.06 1.11
N MET A 114 5.01 -6.02 -0.07
CA MET A 114 5.53 -6.66 -1.28
C MET A 114 5.73 -5.68 -2.43
N ARG A 115 6.57 -6.08 -3.40
CA ARG A 115 6.68 -5.48 -4.73
C ARG A 115 6.63 -6.60 -5.76
N GLY A 116 5.48 -6.76 -6.42
CA GLY A 116 5.24 -7.96 -7.22
C GLY A 116 5.35 -9.21 -6.34
N LEU A 117 6.25 -10.13 -6.69
CA LEU A 117 6.54 -11.35 -5.91
C LEU A 117 7.63 -11.16 -4.84
N GLU A 118 8.29 -10.01 -4.78
CA GLU A 118 9.37 -9.74 -3.83
C GLU A 118 8.81 -9.30 -2.47
N ILE A 119 9.26 -9.93 -1.37
CA ILE A 119 8.84 -9.59 0.00
C ILE A 119 9.80 -8.55 0.59
N LEU A 120 9.41 -7.28 0.62
CA LEU A 120 10.27 -6.20 1.12
C LEU A 120 10.38 -6.20 2.65
N CYS A 121 9.27 -6.51 3.32
CA CYS A 121 9.15 -6.56 4.77
C CYS A 121 8.13 -7.62 5.18
N LEU A 122 8.42 -8.34 6.27
CA LEU A 122 7.53 -9.31 6.89
C LEU A 122 7.40 -9.00 8.38
N LYS A 123 6.17 -8.94 8.89
CA LYS A 123 5.87 -8.68 10.30
C LYS A 123 5.03 -9.81 10.88
N ALA A 124 5.53 -10.44 11.93
CA ALA A 124 4.81 -11.49 12.66
C ALA A 124 5.27 -11.54 14.12
N CYS A 125 4.36 -11.86 15.04
CA CYS A 125 4.71 -12.09 16.46
C CYS A 125 5.53 -10.96 17.12
N SER A 126 5.25 -9.69 16.77
CA SER A 126 6.02 -8.51 17.23
C SER A 126 7.48 -8.45 16.73
N VAL A 127 7.81 -9.17 15.66
CA VAL A 127 9.09 -9.13 14.95
C VAL A 127 8.87 -8.51 13.58
N GLU A 128 9.78 -7.65 13.16
CA GLU A 128 9.81 -7.08 11.82
C GLU A 128 11.08 -7.53 11.11
N VAL A 129 10.96 -8.23 9.99
CA VAL A 129 12.09 -8.68 9.17
C VAL A 129 12.12 -7.88 7.88
N LYS A 130 13.23 -7.20 7.61
CA LYS A 130 13.42 -6.31 6.46
C LYS A 130 14.54 -6.82 5.55
N CYS A 131 14.42 -6.52 4.26
CA CYS A 131 15.49 -6.79 3.31
C CYS A 131 16.55 -5.68 3.35
N SER A 132 17.79 -6.00 3.74
CA SER A 132 18.88 -5.00 3.75
C SER A 132 19.26 -4.49 2.36
N TYR A 133 19.01 -5.28 1.32
CA TYR A 133 19.24 -4.88 -0.08
C TYR A 133 18.35 -3.73 -0.54
N ASN A 134 17.25 -3.44 0.17
CA ASN A 134 16.43 -2.25 -0.09
C ASN A 134 17.09 -0.95 0.40
N PHE A 135 18.15 -1.06 1.20
CA PHE A 135 18.94 0.05 1.72
C PHE A 135 20.30 0.12 1.01
N ILE A 136 20.98 -1.02 0.94
CA ILE A 136 22.34 -1.12 0.41
C ILE A 136 22.33 -2.08 -0.80
N GLN A 137 22.21 -1.53 -2.00
CA GLN A 137 22.03 -2.27 -3.26
C GLN A 137 23.36 -2.79 -3.84
N MET A 138 24.08 -3.59 -3.05
CA MET A 138 25.34 -4.22 -3.46
C MET A 138 25.46 -5.61 -2.83
N PRO A 139 26.25 -6.53 -3.40
CA PRO A 139 26.42 -7.86 -2.82
C PRO A 139 27.11 -7.80 -1.45
N LEU A 140 26.81 -8.77 -0.59
CA LEU A 140 27.38 -8.88 0.77
C LEU A 140 28.92 -8.81 0.77
N SER A 141 29.57 -9.45 -0.20
CA SER A 141 31.03 -9.46 -0.36
C SER A 141 31.64 -8.10 -0.71
N ALA A 142 30.84 -7.12 -1.17
CA ALA A 142 31.30 -5.76 -1.43
C ALA A 142 31.19 -4.85 -0.20
N LEU A 143 30.39 -5.21 0.81
CA LEU A 143 30.14 -4.38 2.00
C LEU A 143 31.42 -4.08 2.80
N PRO A 144 32.35 -5.03 3.05
CA PRO A 144 33.55 -4.72 3.82
C PRO A 144 34.38 -3.62 3.18
N LYS A 145 34.57 -3.68 1.86
CA LYS A 145 35.28 -2.64 1.12
C LYS A 145 34.53 -1.31 1.11
N ALA A 146 33.21 -1.33 0.95
CA ALA A 146 32.39 -0.12 0.87
C ALA A 146 32.35 0.66 2.20
N PHE A 147 32.35 -0.05 3.35
CA PHE A 147 32.25 0.54 4.69
C PHE A 147 33.59 0.54 5.46
N GLY A 148 34.70 0.16 4.82
CA GLY A 148 36.01 0.10 5.47
C GLY A 148 36.11 -0.93 6.61
N LEU A 149 35.35 -2.01 6.54
CA LEU A 149 35.31 -3.06 7.56
C LEU A 149 36.42 -4.08 7.33
N LYS A 150 36.91 -4.68 8.42
CA LYS A 150 37.88 -5.76 8.38
C LYS A 150 37.16 -7.05 7.97
N GLU A 151 37.58 -7.65 6.86
CA GLU A 151 37.02 -8.94 6.40
C GLU A 151 37.36 -10.05 7.42
N LEU A 152 36.33 -10.69 7.98
CA LEU A 152 36.48 -11.67 9.07
C LEU A 152 36.96 -13.04 8.57
N LYS A 153 36.45 -13.49 7.42
CA LYS A 153 36.86 -14.76 6.81
C LYS A 153 37.12 -14.55 5.33
N LYS A 154 38.37 -14.78 4.93
CA LYS A 154 38.82 -14.75 3.54
C LYS A 154 38.76 -16.17 2.98
N GLY A 155 37.85 -16.46 2.06
CA GLY A 155 37.73 -17.80 1.46
C GLY A 155 36.42 -18.01 0.70
N TYR A 156 36.23 -19.22 0.19
CA TYR A 156 35.03 -19.61 -0.58
C TYR A 156 34.34 -20.79 0.10
N PHE A 157 33.00 -20.85 0.01
CA PHE A 157 32.21 -21.96 0.55
C PHE A 157 31.63 -22.82 -0.58
N PRO A 158 31.69 -24.16 -0.49
CA PRO A 158 31.19 -25.05 -1.54
C PRO A 158 29.67 -25.22 -1.45
N HIS A 159 28.92 -24.28 -2.02
CA HIS A 159 27.45 -24.23 -1.91
C HIS A 159 26.74 -25.53 -2.37
N LEU A 160 27.23 -26.19 -3.42
CA LEU A 160 26.63 -27.44 -3.90
C LEU A 160 27.03 -28.67 -3.07
N PHE A 161 28.01 -28.55 -2.18
CA PHE A 161 28.43 -29.62 -1.29
C PHE A 161 27.56 -29.67 -0.02
N ASN A 162 26.74 -28.64 0.22
CA ASN A 162 25.81 -28.57 1.34
C ASN A 162 24.60 -29.49 1.09
N THR A 163 24.79 -30.77 1.38
CA THR A 163 23.75 -31.80 1.33
C THR A 163 23.72 -32.58 2.65
N PRO A 164 22.58 -33.23 3.01
CA PRO A 164 22.48 -34.02 4.23
C PRO A 164 23.57 -35.09 4.38
N GLU A 165 24.00 -35.68 3.26
CA GLU A 165 25.01 -36.74 3.21
C GLU A 165 26.40 -36.23 3.60
N ASN A 166 26.69 -34.97 3.34
CA ASN A 166 27.97 -34.33 3.60
C ASN A 166 28.01 -33.57 4.94
N GLU A 167 26.93 -33.59 5.72
CA GLU A 167 26.80 -32.79 6.96
C GLU A 167 27.90 -33.08 7.99
N ASN A 168 28.41 -34.31 8.03
CA ASN A 168 29.48 -34.75 8.93
C ASN A 168 30.82 -34.96 8.22
N TYR A 169 30.97 -34.47 6.98
CA TYR A 169 32.18 -34.67 6.20
C TYR A 169 33.38 -33.97 6.83
N THR A 170 34.46 -34.74 7.00
CA THR A 170 35.80 -34.25 7.35
C THR A 170 36.79 -34.95 6.44
N GLY A 171 37.54 -34.19 5.65
CA GLY A 171 38.47 -34.77 4.67
C GLY A 171 39.11 -33.70 3.79
N PRO A 172 39.66 -34.10 2.63
CA PRO A 172 40.22 -33.16 1.66
C PRO A 172 39.20 -32.09 1.20
N LEU A 173 39.72 -31.01 0.61
CA LEU A 173 38.89 -29.94 0.07
C LEU A 173 37.89 -30.48 -0.98
N PRO A 174 36.59 -30.11 -0.93
CA PRO A 174 35.61 -30.53 -1.93
C PRO A 174 36.02 -30.10 -3.34
N ASP A 175 35.66 -30.90 -4.35
CA ASP A 175 35.98 -30.61 -5.76
C ASP A 175 35.52 -29.20 -6.20
N LYS A 176 36.30 -28.58 -7.11
CA LYS A 176 36.05 -27.24 -7.68
C LYS A 176 34.61 -27.07 -8.18
N LYS A 177 33.97 -28.13 -8.72
CA LYS A 177 32.58 -28.09 -9.21
C LYS A 177 31.58 -27.65 -8.13
N TYR A 178 31.85 -27.95 -6.85
CA TYR A 178 30.93 -27.63 -5.76
C TYR A 178 30.89 -26.15 -5.39
N TYR A 179 31.84 -25.35 -5.89
CA TYR A 179 31.94 -23.90 -5.67
C TYR A 179 31.33 -23.06 -6.80
N GLN A 180 30.80 -23.71 -7.86
CA GLN A 180 30.18 -23.03 -9.00
C GLN A 180 31.10 -22.00 -9.71
N PRO A 181 32.36 -22.33 -10.06
CA PRO A 181 33.31 -21.38 -10.66
C PRO A 181 32.85 -20.79 -11.99
N ASP A 182 31.97 -21.48 -12.73
CA ASP A 182 31.44 -21.00 -14.01
C ASP A 182 30.42 -19.85 -13.88
N TYR A 183 29.84 -19.66 -12.71
CA TYR A 183 28.96 -18.53 -12.41
C TYR A 183 29.72 -17.31 -11.85
N MET A 184 31.03 -17.46 -11.60
CA MET A 184 31.87 -16.37 -11.13
C MET A 184 32.30 -15.46 -12.28
N LYS A 185 32.39 -14.15 -12.01
CA LYS A 185 33.01 -13.20 -12.95
C LYS A 185 34.49 -13.56 -13.18
N PRO A 186 35.10 -13.29 -14.36
CA PRO A 186 36.46 -13.73 -14.68
C PRO A 186 37.51 -13.43 -13.60
N LYS A 187 37.54 -12.19 -13.07
CA LYS A 187 38.47 -11.79 -12.00
C LYS A 187 38.24 -12.52 -10.67
N ALA A 188 36.98 -12.85 -10.36
CA ALA A 188 36.65 -13.60 -9.14
C ALA A 188 37.02 -15.08 -9.31
N ARG A 189 36.78 -15.65 -10.49
CA ARG A 189 37.18 -17.02 -10.85
C ARG A 189 38.69 -17.21 -10.75
N GLU A 190 39.49 -16.27 -11.25
CA GLU A 190 40.96 -16.34 -11.15
C GLU A 190 41.43 -16.34 -9.69
N LYS A 191 40.85 -15.48 -8.84
CA LYS A 191 41.14 -15.46 -7.40
C LYS A 191 40.72 -16.75 -6.70
N PHE A 192 39.58 -17.32 -7.09
CA PHE A 192 39.10 -18.60 -6.57
C PHE A 192 40.06 -19.74 -6.91
N LEU A 193 40.48 -19.86 -8.18
CA LEU A 193 41.39 -20.92 -8.61
C LEU A 193 42.73 -20.85 -7.86
N LYS A 194 43.31 -19.65 -7.76
CA LYS A 194 44.54 -19.42 -6.97
C LYS A 194 44.37 -19.81 -5.51
N TRP A 195 43.26 -19.43 -4.88
CA TRP A 195 42.97 -19.82 -3.50
C TRP A 195 42.80 -21.35 -3.36
N TYR A 196 42.08 -21.99 -4.29
CA TYR A 196 41.83 -23.43 -4.26
C TYR A 196 43.12 -24.24 -4.40
N ASP A 197 43.97 -23.86 -5.34
CA ASP A 197 45.25 -24.54 -5.58
C ASP A 197 46.15 -24.41 -4.33
N GLN A 198 46.20 -23.21 -3.72
CA GLN A 198 46.91 -22.99 -2.45
C GLN A 198 46.38 -23.84 -1.28
N GLN A 199 45.05 -23.98 -1.13
CA GLN A 199 44.47 -24.81 -0.07
C GLN A 199 44.72 -26.31 -0.32
N THR A 200 44.78 -26.72 -1.57
CA THR A 200 45.07 -28.11 -1.97
C THR A 200 46.54 -28.43 -1.72
N GLU A 201 47.46 -27.54 -2.08
CA GLU A 201 48.90 -27.68 -1.80
C GLU A 201 49.22 -27.70 -0.31
N ALA A 202 48.40 -27.03 0.51
CA ALA A 202 48.54 -27.01 1.96
C ALA A 202 47.93 -28.23 2.67
N ASP A 203 47.45 -29.24 1.94
CA ASP A 203 46.73 -30.40 2.47
C ASP A 203 45.61 -30.01 3.46
N TYR A 204 44.88 -28.94 3.16
CA TYR A 204 43.87 -28.40 4.05
C TYR A 204 42.75 -29.42 4.33
N ILE A 205 42.53 -29.71 5.62
CA ILE A 205 41.45 -30.60 6.05
C ILE A 205 40.16 -29.78 6.19
N PHE A 206 39.24 -30.00 5.26
CA PHE A 206 37.93 -29.39 5.26
C PHE A 206 36.99 -30.15 6.21
N ASN A 207 36.55 -29.47 7.28
CA ASN A 207 35.49 -29.94 8.16
C ASN A 207 34.20 -29.16 7.86
N PHE A 208 33.18 -29.83 7.32
CA PHE A 208 31.98 -29.17 6.81
C PHE A 208 31.26 -28.33 7.88
N GLN A 209 31.09 -28.85 9.10
CA GLN A 209 30.33 -28.16 10.15
C GLN A 209 31.04 -26.89 10.61
N THR A 210 32.36 -26.97 10.83
CA THR A 210 33.18 -25.84 11.26
C THR A 210 33.21 -24.77 10.19
N GLU A 211 33.40 -25.17 8.93
CA GLU A 211 33.44 -24.27 7.78
C GLU A 211 32.10 -23.58 7.54
N PHE A 212 31.00 -24.33 7.62
CA PHE A 212 29.65 -23.83 7.47
C PHE A 212 29.30 -22.83 8.57
N GLN A 213 29.57 -23.16 9.83
CA GLN A 213 29.31 -22.25 10.95
C GLN A 213 30.14 -20.97 10.83
N ALA A 214 31.44 -21.09 10.53
CA ALA A 214 32.31 -19.93 10.33
C ALA A 214 31.87 -19.05 9.15
N TYR A 215 31.39 -19.66 8.06
CA TYR A 215 30.84 -18.95 6.92
C TYR A 215 29.57 -18.17 7.30
N CYS A 216 28.59 -18.81 7.92
CA CYS A 216 27.35 -18.15 8.35
C CYS A 216 27.61 -17.03 9.37
N ASN A 217 28.51 -17.24 10.33
CA ASN A 217 28.87 -16.23 11.31
C ASN A 217 29.55 -15.02 10.64
N SER A 218 30.43 -15.25 9.67
CA SER A 218 31.07 -14.17 8.91
C SER A 218 30.04 -13.35 8.13
N ASP A 219 29.13 -14.00 7.40
CA ASP A 219 28.10 -13.32 6.60
C ASP A 219 27.17 -12.46 7.47
N VAL A 220 26.69 -12.99 8.59
CA VAL A 220 25.84 -12.26 9.54
C VAL A 220 26.60 -11.10 10.19
N THR A 221 27.87 -11.30 10.53
CA THR A 221 28.68 -10.24 11.17
C THR A 221 28.99 -9.11 10.20
N ILE A 222 29.38 -9.41 8.96
CA ILE A 222 29.59 -8.41 7.90
C ILE A 222 28.31 -7.61 7.68
N LEU A 223 27.16 -8.28 7.58
CA LEU A 223 25.88 -7.61 7.39
C LEU A 223 25.57 -6.67 8.56
N ARG A 224 25.75 -7.16 9.80
CA ARG A 224 25.50 -6.39 11.02
C ARG A 224 26.38 -5.13 11.07
N GLU A 225 27.69 -5.28 10.90
CA GLU A 225 28.64 -4.17 10.98
C GLU A 225 28.39 -3.14 9.88
N ALA A 226 28.13 -3.58 8.65
CA ALA A 226 27.80 -2.69 7.55
C ALA A 226 26.50 -1.92 7.78
N LEU A 227 25.45 -2.59 8.29
CA LEU A 227 24.18 -1.92 8.60
C LEU A 227 24.30 -0.95 9.77
N MET A 228 25.12 -1.26 10.79
CA MET A 228 25.37 -0.35 11.90
C MET A 228 26.14 0.88 11.41
N LYS A 229 27.21 0.70 10.63
CA LYS A 229 27.95 1.83 10.05
C LYS A 229 27.06 2.70 9.16
N PHE A 230 26.28 2.09 8.28
CA PHE A 230 25.27 2.81 7.47
C PHE A 230 24.27 3.58 8.33
N ARG A 231 23.75 2.96 9.40
CA ARG A 231 22.78 3.60 10.29
C ARG A 231 23.39 4.79 11.02
N ASP A 232 24.59 4.64 11.55
CA ASP A 232 25.28 5.68 12.31
C ASP A 232 25.60 6.87 11.40
N ASP A 233 26.18 6.62 10.21
CA ASP A 233 26.48 7.66 9.22
C ASP A 233 25.20 8.39 8.77
N PHE A 234 24.10 7.66 8.54
CA PHE A 234 22.83 8.27 8.13
C PHE A 234 22.21 9.10 9.25
N ILE A 235 22.23 8.63 10.50
CA ILE A 235 21.70 9.37 11.66
C ILE A 235 22.55 10.62 11.91
N GLU A 236 23.88 10.53 11.83
CA GLU A 236 24.78 11.65 11.99
C GLU A 236 24.45 12.79 11.01
N GLN A 237 24.17 12.44 9.75
CA GLN A 237 23.88 13.43 8.71
C GLN A 237 22.44 13.94 8.71
N THR A 238 21.48 13.18 9.24
CA THR A 238 20.05 13.47 9.02
C THR A 238 19.18 13.45 10.28
N ALA A 239 19.72 13.06 11.44
CA ALA A 239 18.96 12.85 12.69
C ALA A 239 17.76 11.87 12.56
N VAL A 240 17.69 11.08 11.49
CA VAL A 240 16.63 10.09 11.24
C VAL A 240 17.24 8.69 11.22
N ASP A 241 16.65 7.76 11.97
CA ASP A 241 17.03 6.35 11.90
C ASP A 241 16.49 5.71 10.60
N PRO A 242 17.35 5.31 9.64
CA PRO A 242 16.90 4.76 8.37
C PRO A 242 16.38 3.32 8.50
N LEU A 243 16.71 2.60 9.57
CA LEU A 243 16.44 1.17 9.74
C LEU A 243 15.22 0.88 10.62
N LEU A 244 14.79 1.83 11.45
CA LEU A 244 13.69 1.62 12.40
C LEU A 244 12.31 1.60 11.75
N TYR A 245 11.90 2.67 11.09
CA TYR A 245 10.58 2.80 10.47
C TYR A 245 10.57 2.55 8.95
N PRO A 246 11.52 3.08 8.18
CA PRO A 246 11.55 2.84 6.74
C PRO A 246 11.75 1.37 6.39
N VAL A 247 11.24 0.96 5.23
CA VAL A 247 11.45 -0.38 4.64
C VAL A 247 12.45 -0.33 3.48
N THR A 248 12.72 0.86 2.94
CA THR A 248 13.59 1.10 1.80
C THR A 248 14.37 2.41 1.97
N LEU A 249 15.50 2.56 1.27
CA LEU A 249 16.26 3.81 1.24
C LEU A 249 15.42 5.01 0.77
N PRO A 250 14.62 4.94 -0.33
CA PRO A 250 13.73 6.04 -0.70
C PRO A 250 12.73 6.42 0.39
N SER A 251 12.21 5.43 1.14
CA SER A 251 11.32 5.71 2.28
C SER A 251 12.04 6.41 3.42
N ALA A 252 13.34 6.12 3.64
CA ALA A 252 14.17 6.82 4.61
C ALA A 252 14.42 8.27 4.16
N CYS A 253 14.85 8.48 2.91
CA CYS A 253 15.07 9.82 2.34
C CYS A 253 13.79 10.66 2.35
N SER A 254 12.63 10.07 2.02
CA SER A 254 11.33 10.76 2.11
C SER A 254 10.97 11.15 3.55
N ARG A 255 11.45 10.40 4.55
CA ARG A 255 11.28 10.77 5.96
C ARG A 255 12.22 11.91 6.35
N VAL A 256 13.47 11.87 5.92
CA VAL A 256 14.43 12.98 6.11
C VAL A 256 13.86 14.26 5.55
N TYR A 257 13.44 14.25 4.28
CA TYR A 257 12.83 15.41 3.64
C TYR A 257 11.65 15.95 4.45
N ARG A 258 10.69 15.09 4.83
CA ARG A 258 9.52 15.48 5.63
C ARG A 258 9.84 16.01 7.03
N GLN A 259 10.95 15.60 7.62
CA GLN A 259 11.29 15.95 8.99
C GLN A 259 12.19 17.19 9.07
N ASN A 260 13.09 17.36 8.09
CA ASN A 260 14.18 18.32 8.15
C ASN A 260 14.07 19.43 7.10
N ASP A 261 13.58 19.11 5.89
CA ASP A 261 13.73 19.99 4.72
C ASP A 261 12.39 20.50 4.17
N MET A 262 11.28 19.83 4.49
CA MET A 262 9.96 20.15 4.00
C MET A 262 9.51 21.50 4.56
N PRO A 263 9.26 22.51 3.72
CA PRO A 263 8.77 23.78 4.21
C PRO A 263 7.38 23.63 4.82
N GLU A 264 7.09 24.42 5.84
CA GLU A 264 5.80 24.42 6.54
C GLU A 264 4.66 24.66 5.54
N ASP A 265 3.51 24.03 5.81
CA ASP A 265 2.26 24.18 5.05
C ASP A 265 2.35 23.90 3.53
N THR A 266 3.37 23.18 3.06
CA THR A 266 3.54 22.88 1.62
C THR A 266 2.70 21.70 1.13
N ILE A 267 2.44 20.69 1.96
CA ILE A 267 1.63 19.52 1.59
C ILE A 267 0.29 19.56 2.31
N ALA A 268 -0.79 19.74 1.55
CA ALA A 268 -2.14 19.59 2.07
C ALA A 268 -2.42 18.14 2.49
N ILE A 269 -2.87 17.97 3.73
CA ILE A 269 -3.44 16.69 4.18
C ILE A 269 -4.87 16.62 3.65
N ILE A 270 -5.05 15.91 2.53
CA ILE A 270 -6.38 15.64 1.98
C ILE A 270 -7.04 14.55 2.86
N PRO A 271 -8.20 14.83 3.47
CA PRO A 271 -8.94 13.82 4.22
C PRO A 271 -9.23 12.60 3.35
N GLU A 272 -9.24 11.42 3.95
CA GLU A 272 -9.65 10.19 3.26
C GLU A 272 -11.06 10.40 2.68
N GLY A 273 -11.25 10.29 1.36
CA GLY A 273 -12.52 10.58 0.68
C GLY A 273 -12.77 12.05 0.31
N GLY A 274 -11.74 12.90 0.40
CA GLY A 274 -11.76 14.29 -0.07
C GLY A 274 -12.32 15.29 0.94
N TYR A 275 -12.36 16.57 0.56
CA TYR A 275 -12.84 17.66 1.42
C TYR A 275 -14.35 17.62 1.72
N ARG A 276 -15.11 16.82 0.97
CA ARG A 276 -16.57 16.67 1.10
C ARG A 276 -17.00 15.21 1.29
N LYS A 277 -16.17 14.39 1.95
CA LYS A 277 -16.39 12.93 2.19
C LYS A 277 -17.82 12.56 2.65
N GLY A 278 -18.49 13.45 3.39
CA GLY A 278 -19.82 13.21 3.95
C GLY A 278 -20.98 13.39 2.96
N GLU A 279 -20.77 14.10 1.85
CA GLU A 279 -21.83 14.51 0.92
C GLU A 279 -21.97 13.45 -0.18
N LYS A 280 -22.91 12.52 0.01
CA LYS A 280 -23.17 11.41 -0.90
C LYS A 280 -24.46 11.67 -1.66
N GLN A 281 -24.32 12.27 -2.83
CA GLN A 281 -25.44 12.52 -3.72
C GLN A 281 -25.36 11.64 -4.97
N SER A 282 -26.50 11.09 -5.39
CA SER A 282 -26.56 10.26 -6.59
C SER A 282 -26.53 11.12 -7.86
N ILE A 283 -25.96 10.58 -8.96
CA ILE A 283 -25.92 11.29 -10.26
C ILE A 283 -27.33 11.65 -10.74
N ILE A 284 -28.30 10.76 -10.53
CA ILE A 284 -29.70 11.02 -10.94
C ILE A 284 -30.34 12.15 -10.13
N ALA A 285 -30.05 12.25 -8.83
CA ALA A 285 -30.51 13.37 -7.99
C ALA A 285 -29.93 14.70 -8.48
N LEU A 286 -28.61 14.76 -8.73
CA LEU A 286 -27.94 15.96 -9.26
C LEU A 286 -28.53 16.41 -10.61
N LYS A 287 -28.81 15.46 -11.52
CA LYS A 287 -29.46 15.78 -12.80
C LYS A 287 -30.88 16.32 -12.61
N TRP A 288 -31.63 15.75 -11.67
CA TRP A 288 -32.97 16.26 -11.33
C TRP A 288 -32.92 17.67 -10.75
N LEU A 289 -32.00 17.96 -9.83
CA LEU A 289 -31.81 19.31 -9.30
C LEU A 289 -31.47 20.31 -10.41
N ARG A 290 -30.54 19.96 -11.32
CA ARG A 290 -30.23 20.83 -12.47
C ARG A 290 -31.43 21.07 -13.38
N TRP A 291 -32.24 20.04 -13.61
CA TRP A 291 -33.48 20.19 -14.38
C TRP A 291 -34.46 21.13 -13.69
N MET A 292 -34.63 21.01 -12.37
CA MET A 292 -35.50 21.90 -11.60
C MET A 292 -34.97 23.34 -11.57
N ALA A 293 -33.65 23.51 -11.45
CA ALA A 293 -32.99 24.81 -11.52
C ALA A 293 -33.27 25.52 -12.86
N GLU A 294 -33.16 24.81 -13.99
CA GLU A 294 -33.44 25.40 -15.31
C GLU A 294 -34.94 25.63 -15.56
N LYS A 295 -35.79 24.68 -15.18
CA LYS A 295 -37.23 24.74 -15.43
C LYS A 295 -37.92 25.87 -14.67
N GLU A 296 -37.53 26.09 -13.43
CA GLU A 296 -38.17 27.04 -12.52
C GLU A 296 -37.30 28.29 -12.26
N ASP A 297 -36.15 28.42 -12.95
CA ASP A 297 -35.18 29.50 -12.80
C ASP A 297 -34.67 29.70 -11.35
N TYR A 298 -34.36 28.58 -10.68
CA TYR A 298 -33.82 28.59 -9.32
C TYR A 298 -32.30 28.50 -9.28
N ARG A 299 -31.67 29.30 -8.41
CA ARG A 299 -30.28 29.08 -7.98
C ARG A 299 -30.25 28.08 -6.82
N ILE A 300 -30.12 26.79 -7.15
CA ILE A 300 -30.12 25.70 -6.16
C ILE A 300 -28.69 25.47 -5.62
N GLN A 301 -28.53 25.53 -4.30
CA GLN A 301 -27.33 25.08 -3.60
C GLN A 301 -27.39 23.55 -3.43
N ASP A 302 -26.38 22.83 -3.94
CA ASP A 302 -26.28 21.36 -3.90
C ASP A 302 -24.83 20.91 -3.58
N LYS A 303 -24.55 19.60 -3.60
CA LYS A 303 -23.20 19.04 -3.37
C LYS A 303 -22.11 19.70 -4.23
N LEU A 304 -22.39 20.05 -5.47
CA LEU A 304 -21.44 20.62 -6.42
C LEU A 304 -21.39 22.16 -6.36
N HIS A 305 -22.51 22.81 -6.02
CA HIS A 305 -22.64 24.26 -5.96
C HIS A 305 -22.78 24.72 -4.51
N GLY A 306 -21.66 24.94 -3.82
CA GLY A 306 -21.65 25.43 -2.42
C GLY A 306 -21.75 24.34 -1.34
N GLY A 307 -22.02 23.09 -1.71
CA GLY A 307 -22.14 21.95 -0.77
C GLY A 307 -23.54 21.83 -0.17
N GLU A 308 -23.90 20.63 0.31
CA GLU A 308 -25.22 20.37 0.89
C GLU A 308 -25.48 21.24 2.14
N LYS A 309 -26.56 22.03 2.10
CA LYS A 309 -26.94 22.95 3.18
C LYS A 309 -27.55 22.19 4.35
N ARG A 310 -27.10 22.49 5.57
CA ARG A 310 -27.80 22.07 6.80
C ARG A 310 -28.97 23.02 7.07
N ILE A 311 -30.15 22.47 7.31
CA ILE A 311 -31.34 23.25 7.69
C ILE A 311 -31.26 23.61 9.17
N ASP A 312 -31.35 24.91 9.46
CA ASP A 312 -31.30 25.44 10.82
C ASP A 312 -32.40 24.84 11.69
N GLY A 313 -32.07 24.50 12.93
CA GLY A 313 -32.99 23.81 13.85
C GLY A 313 -33.10 22.29 13.63
N THR A 314 -32.45 21.72 12.61
CA THR A 314 -32.43 20.26 12.38
C THR A 314 -31.00 19.70 12.30
N PRO A 315 -30.79 18.39 12.47
CA PRO A 315 -29.49 17.76 12.19
C PRO A 315 -29.26 17.49 10.70
N TYR A 316 -30.21 17.82 9.81
CA TYR A 316 -30.23 17.33 8.44
C TYR A 316 -29.55 18.28 7.44
N ARG A 317 -28.75 17.68 6.56
CA ARG A 317 -28.28 18.29 5.31
C ARG A 317 -29.15 17.81 4.16
N VAL A 318 -29.56 18.70 3.27
CA VAL A 318 -30.54 18.42 2.21
C VAL A 318 -29.87 18.33 0.82
N ASP A 319 -30.54 17.65 -0.12
CA ASP A 319 -30.03 17.43 -1.47
C ASP A 319 -29.91 18.74 -2.27
N GLY A 320 -30.91 19.63 -2.18
CA GLY A 320 -30.92 20.94 -2.80
C GLY A 320 -31.59 21.99 -1.91
N TYR A 321 -31.06 23.21 -1.91
CA TYR A 321 -31.57 24.32 -1.09
C TYR A 321 -31.65 25.62 -1.88
N VAL A 322 -32.77 26.34 -1.74
CA VAL A 322 -32.97 27.67 -2.31
C VAL A 322 -33.34 28.62 -1.19
N ASP A 323 -32.51 29.65 -0.99
CA ASP A 323 -32.83 30.75 -0.10
C ASP A 323 -33.84 31.69 -0.77
N ARG A 324 -34.99 31.88 -0.12
CA ARG A 324 -36.05 32.81 -0.56
C ARG A 324 -36.35 33.88 0.48
N SER A 325 -35.45 34.07 1.44
CA SER A 325 -35.59 35.07 2.51
C SER A 325 -35.73 36.50 1.97
N SER A 326 -35.04 36.83 0.88
CA SER A 326 -35.17 38.12 0.19
C SER A 326 -36.58 38.40 -0.35
N GLN A 327 -37.38 37.35 -0.56
CA GLN A 327 -38.79 37.42 -0.98
C GLN A 327 -39.76 37.31 0.21
N ASN A 328 -39.25 37.32 1.45
CA ASN A 328 -39.99 37.03 2.69
C ASN A 328 -40.71 35.65 2.67
N LEU A 329 -40.15 34.68 1.95
CA LEU A 329 -40.67 33.31 1.88
C LEU A 329 -39.80 32.35 2.67
N ARG A 330 -40.38 31.22 3.06
CA ARG A 330 -39.63 30.10 3.64
C ARG A 330 -38.63 29.58 2.63
N PRO A 331 -37.46 29.04 3.06
CA PRO A 331 -36.56 28.38 2.13
C PRO A 331 -37.26 27.20 1.44
N LEU A 332 -36.86 26.93 0.19
CA LEU A 332 -37.32 25.77 -0.55
C LEU A 332 -36.23 24.70 -0.52
N VAL A 333 -36.61 23.49 -0.15
CA VAL A 333 -35.75 22.32 -0.03
C VAL A 333 -36.16 21.29 -1.08
N PHE A 334 -35.18 20.74 -1.78
CA PHE A 334 -35.36 19.60 -2.67
C PHE A 334 -34.79 18.35 -2.00
N GLU A 335 -35.55 17.26 -1.99
CA GLU A 335 -35.15 15.95 -1.45
C GLU A 335 -35.37 14.84 -2.48
N PHE A 336 -34.31 14.10 -2.80
CA PHE A 336 -34.38 13.00 -3.76
C PHE A 336 -34.32 11.65 -3.05
N HIS A 337 -35.37 10.85 -3.19
CA HIS A 337 -35.48 9.56 -2.53
C HIS A 337 -35.12 8.41 -3.47
N GLY A 338 -33.84 8.03 -3.46
CA GLY A 338 -33.37 6.76 -4.06
C GLY A 338 -34.13 5.57 -3.48
N CYS A 339 -34.85 4.81 -4.32
CA CYS A 339 -35.85 3.85 -3.84
C CYS A 339 -35.23 2.77 -2.95
N ALA A 340 -34.05 2.26 -3.34
CA ALA A 340 -33.34 1.21 -2.61
C ALA A 340 -32.69 1.70 -1.31
N TRP A 341 -32.51 3.01 -1.14
CA TRP A 341 -31.92 3.58 0.08
C TRP A 341 -33.00 4.06 1.05
N HIS A 342 -34.14 4.52 0.54
CA HIS A 342 -35.22 5.14 1.31
C HIS A 342 -36.47 4.25 1.46
N GLY A 343 -36.46 3.02 0.93
CA GLY A 343 -37.51 2.03 1.17
C GLY A 343 -38.86 2.33 0.51
N CYS A 344 -38.85 2.84 -0.73
CA CYS A 344 -40.05 3.24 -1.48
C CYS A 344 -41.20 2.22 -1.36
N SER A 345 -42.38 2.66 -0.93
CA SER A 345 -43.57 1.81 -0.76
C SER A 345 -44.08 1.20 -2.07
N LYS A 346 -43.89 1.89 -3.20
CA LYS A 346 -44.28 1.41 -4.54
C LYS A 346 -43.34 0.32 -5.07
N CYS A 347 -42.03 0.45 -4.81
CA CYS A 347 -41.02 -0.48 -5.32
C CYS A 347 -40.82 -1.70 -4.41
N TYR A 348 -41.08 -1.57 -3.11
CA TYR A 348 -40.88 -2.63 -2.12
C TYR A 348 -42.20 -2.95 -1.44
N SER A 349 -42.96 -3.87 -2.04
CA SER A 349 -44.21 -4.40 -1.47
C SER A 349 -43.94 -5.25 -0.23
N ASN A 350 -42.91 -6.10 -0.26
CA ASN A 350 -42.41 -6.79 0.93
C ASN A 350 -41.59 -5.84 1.80
N ARG A 351 -42.17 -5.41 2.92
CA ARG A 351 -41.59 -4.40 3.83
C ARG A 351 -40.44 -4.93 4.69
N ASP A 352 -40.26 -6.25 4.77
CA ASP A 352 -39.16 -6.90 5.51
C ASP A 352 -37.89 -7.07 4.66
N THR A 353 -37.92 -6.67 3.38
CA THR A 353 -36.76 -6.74 2.49
C THR A 353 -35.59 -5.92 3.07
N VAL A 354 -34.44 -6.55 3.29
CA VAL A 354 -33.22 -5.87 3.75
C VAL A 354 -32.55 -5.14 2.58
N LEU A 355 -32.34 -3.83 2.75
CA LEU A 355 -31.81 -2.92 1.76
C LEU A 355 -30.27 -2.73 1.87
N PRO A 356 -29.60 -2.11 0.89
CA PRO A 356 -28.13 -1.89 0.92
C PRO A 356 -27.63 -1.09 2.13
N ASN A 357 -28.49 -0.29 2.76
CA ASN A 357 -28.19 0.44 4.00
C ASN A 357 -28.34 -0.43 5.27
N ARG A 358 -28.62 -1.73 5.11
CA ARG A 358 -28.85 -2.75 6.16
C ARG A 358 -30.10 -2.53 7.02
N LEU A 359 -31.02 -1.69 6.56
CA LEU A 359 -32.36 -1.54 7.15
C LEU A 359 -33.37 -2.36 6.36
N THR A 360 -34.50 -2.71 6.99
CA THR A 360 -35.65 -3.19 6.23
C THR A 360 -36.25 -2.06 5.40
N ALA A 361 -37.00 -2.40 4.34
CA ALA A 361 -37.71 -1.40 3.55
C ALA A 361 -38.68 -0.57 4.41
N PHE A 362 -39.32 -1.19 5.39
CA PHE A 362 -40.14 -0.50 6.40
C PHE A 362 -39.33 0.56 7.17
N GLU A 363 -38.26 0.14 7.84
CA GLU A 363 -37.42 1.01 8.68
C GLU A 363 -36.81 2.18 7.87
N ALA A 364 -36.35 1.91 6.65
CA ALA A 364 -35.79 2.94 5.78
C ALA A 364 -36.85 4.00 5.40
N TYR A 365 -38.08 3.55 5.13
CA TYR A 365 -39.18 4.45 4.80
C TYR A 365 -39.63 5.27 6.01
N GLU A 366 -39.78 4.66 7.19
CA GLU A 366 -40.13 5.38 8.41
C GLU A 366 -39.12 6.48 8.74
N LYS A 367 -37.82 6.20 8.59
CA LYS A 367 -36.78 7.22 8.74
C LYS A 367 -36.91 8.35 7.73
N THR A 368 -37.23 8.03 6.47
CA THR A 368 -37.44 9.01 5.41
C THR A 368 -38.63 9.93 5.73
N VAL A 369 -39.75 9.33 6.16
CA VAL A 369 -40.96 10.06 6.57
C VAL A 369 -40.71 10.93 7.80
N SER A 370 -40.01 10.39 8.81
CA SER A 370 -39.68 11.13 10.04
C SER A 370 -38.81 12.35 9.73
N ARG A 371 -37.74 12.17 8.96
CA ARG A 371 -36.89 13.26 8.47
C ARG A 371 -37.71 14.31 7.72
N ARG A 372 -38.59 13.89 6.80
CA ARG A 372 -39.47 14.79 6.05
C ARG A 372 -40.35 15.61 7.00
N MET A 373 -40.98 14.99 8.00
CA MET A 373 -41.83 15.69 8.97
C MET A 373 -41.09 16.79 9.73
N GLU A 374 -39.81 16.59 10.06
CA GLU A 374 -39.00 17.63 10.71
C GLU A 374 -38.61 18.76 9.75
N ILE A 375 -38.26 18.44 8.51
CA ILE A 375 -37.84 19.44 7.52
C ILE A 375 -39.01 20.34 7.10
N VAL A 376 -40.21 19.78 6.89
CA VAL A 376 -41.39 20.58 6.47
C VAL A 376 -41.83 21.61 7.52
N LEU A 377 -41.40 21.46 8.78
CA LEU A 377 -41.61 22.47 9.82
C LEU A 377 -40.70 23.69 9.66
N MET A 378 -39.54 23.52 9.01
CA MET A 378 -38.55 24.58 8.83
C MET A 378 -38.53 25.16 7.40
N ALA A 379 -38.90 24.37 6.39
CA ALA A 379 -38.86 24.75 4.97
C ALA A 379 -40.07 24.26 4.19
N ASP A 380 -40.28 24.81 2.99
CA ASP A 380 -41.12 24.18 1.98
C ASP A 380 -40.31 23.07 1.31
N VAL A 381 -40.92 21.92 1.04
CA VAL A 381 -40.19 20.73 0.56
C VAL A 381 -40.79 20.24 -0.74
N GLU A 382 -39.94 20.11 -1.76
CA GLU A 382 -40.22 19.40 -3.00
C GLU A 382 -39.45 18.08 -3.01
N GLU A 383 -40.18 16.98 -3.06
CA GLU A 383 -39.61 15.63 -2.98
C GLU A 383 -39.83 14.86 -4.28
N LYS A 384 -38.87 14.00 -4.64
CA LYS A 384 -38.98 13.13 -5.81
C LYS A 384 -38.45 11.74 -5.52
N TRP A 385 -39.28 10.72 -5.75
CA TRP A 385 -38.83 9.34 -5.70
C TRP A 385 -38.16 8.92 -7.01
N GLU A 386 -37.11 8.11 -6.91
CA GLU A 386 -36.36 7.62 -8.06
C GLU A 386 -37.23 6.88 -9.09
N CYS A 387 -38.23 6.10 -8.64
CA CYS A 387 -39.14 5.41 -9.56
C CYS A 387 -40.08 6.37 -10.30
N GLU A 388 -40.54 7.42 -9.63
CA GLU A 388 -41.42 8.43 -10.22
C GLU A 388 -40.68 9.22 -11.29
N LEU A 389 -39.46 9.66 -10.98
CA LEU A 389 -38.60 10.35 -11.96
C LEU A 389 -38.29 9.45 -13.17
N LYS A 390 -38.01 8.16 -12.94
CA LYS A 390 -37.79 7.20 -14.04
C LYS A 390 -39.02 7.03 -14.92
N ASP A 391 -40.22 7.13 -14.38
CA ASP A 391 -41.46 7.07 -15.15
C ASP A 391 -41.76 8.39 -15.87
N GLU A 392 -41.42 9.54 -15.29
CA GLU A 392 -41.47 10.85 -15.95
C GLU A 392 -40.51 10.90 -17.15
N LEU A 393 -39.27 10.41 -17.00
CA LEU A 393 -38.28 10.33 -18.08
C LEU A 393 -38.72 9.45 -19.27
N LYS A 394 -39.68 8.54 -19.08
CA LYS A 394 -40.25 7.76 -20.19
C LYS A 394 -41.31 8.52 -20.97
N LYS A 395 -41.97 9.49 -20.33
CA LYS A 395 -43.12 10.24 -20.87
C LYS A 395 -42.70 11.60 -21.42
N ASP A 396 -41.74 12.25 -20.77
CA ASP A 396 -41.24 13.57 -21.15
C ASP A 396 -39.93 13.45 -21.94
N GLN A 397 -40.04 13.63 -23.25
CA GLN A 397 -38.92 13.56 -24.17
C GLN A 397 -37.90 14.69 -23.93
N LYS A 398 -38.34 15.89 -23.54
CA LYS A 398 -37.44 17.02 -23.27
C LYS A 398 -36.60 16.76 -22.03
N MET A 399 -37.23 16.29 -20.96
CA MET A 399 -36.51 15.91 -19.73
C MET A 399 -35.50 14.80 -20.02
N LYS A 400 -35.86 13.80 -20.84
CA LYS A 400 -34.95 12.71 -21.22
C LYS A 400 -33.72 13.19 -21.99
N GLU A 401 -33.90 14.12 -22.93
CA GLU A 401 -32.81 14.74 -23.69
C GLU A 401 -31.90 15.56 -22.78
N PHE A 402 -32.47 16.33 -21.86
CA PHE A 402 -31.71 17.05 -20.83
C PHE A 402 -30.89 16.08 -19.97
N PHE A 403 -31.51 15.01 -19.43
CA PHE A 403 -30.79 14.06 -18.58
C PHE A 403 -29.67 13.33 -19.34
N THR A 404 -29.81 13.13 -20.64
CA THR A 404 -28.81 12.45 -21.47
C THR A 404 -27.63 13.37 -21.77
N SER A 405 -27.90 14.65 -22.07
CA SER A 405 -26.88 15.67 -22.38
C SER A 405 -26.22 16.28 -21.14
N CYS A 406 -26.91 16.26 -20.00
CA CYS A 406 -26.41 16.82 -18.75
C CYS A 406 -25.27 15.95 -18.19
N GLU A 407 -24.05 16.43 -18.34
CA GLU A 407 -22.86 15.81 -17.75
C GLU A 407 -22.65 16.31 -16.31
N ILE A 408 -22.67 15.37 -15.36
CA ILE A 408 -22.26 15.62 -13.98
C ILE A 408 -20.76 15.33 -13.88
N GLN A 409 -19.97 16.36 -13.64
CA GLN A 409 -18.55 16.21 -13.32
C GLN A 409 -18.36 16.31 -11.81
N ASP A 410 -17.78 15.27 -11.20
CA ASP A 410 -17.38 15.31 -9.79
C ASP A 410 -16.18 16.25 -9.59
N SER A 411 -15.95 16.66 -8.33
CA SER A 411 -14.77 17.43 -7.98
C SER A 411 -13.48 16.68 -8.32
N LEU A 412 -12.47 17.42 -8.78
CA LEU A 412 -11.13 16.87 -9.02
C LEU A 412 -10.60 16.19 -7.76
N ASN A 413 -10.12 14.96 -7.90
CA ASN A 413 -9.38 14.26 -6.87
C ASN A 413 -7.88 14.47 -7.11
N PRO A 414 -7.17 15.26 -6.27
CA PRO A 414 -5.75 15.54 -6.50
C PRO A 414 -4.88 14.28 -6.51
N ARG A 415 -5.34 13.16 -5.92
CA ARG A 415 -4.61 11.88 -5.95
C ARG A 415 -4.52 11.30 -7.36
N ASP A 416 -5.47 11.60 -8.23
CA ASP A 416 -5.49 11.10 -9.60
C ASP A 416 -4.33 11.69 -10.42
N ALA A 417 -3.78 12.85 -10.02
CA ALA A 417 -2.59 13.43 -10.65
C ALA A 417 -1.32 12.55 -10.49
N PHE A 418 -1.27 11.70 -9.46
CA PHE A 418 -0.15 10.75 -9.25
C PHE A 418 -0.36 9.42 -9.98
N CYS A 419 -1.53 9.22 -10.57
CA CYS A 419 -1.85 8.07 -11.38
C CYS A 419 -1.71 8.46 -12.85
N GLY A 420 -0.62 8.05 -13.49
CA GLY A 420 -0.48 8.20 -14.94
C GLY A 420 -1.64 7.50 -15.67
N GLY A 421 -2.16 8.12 -16.72
CA GLY A 421 -3.15 7.50 -17.59
C GLY A 421 -2.60 6.23 -18.25
N ARG A 422 -3.49 5.35 -18.72
CA ARG A 422 -3.07 4.16 -19.49
C ARG A 422 -2.48 4.60 -20.83
N THR A 423 -1.17 4.47 -20.98
CA THR A 423 -0.49 4.60 -22.28
C THR A 423 -0.54 3.25 -23.01
N ASN A 424 -1.69 2.90 -23.57
CA ASN A 424 -1.78 1.75 -24.47
C ASN A 424 -1.62 2.21 -25.91
N ALA A 425 -0.84 1.48 -26.71
CA ALA A 425 -0.81 1.68 -28.14
C ALA A 425 -2.17 1.26 -28.73
N THR A 426 -2.97 2.22 -29.19
CA THR A 426 -4.25 1.97 -29.87
C THR A 426 -4.03 1.46 -31.30
N LYS A 427 -2.89 1.76 -31.91
CA LYS A 427 -2.49 1.31 -33.24
C LYS A 427 -0.97 1.08 -33.29
N LEU A 428 -0.54 -0.16 -33.58
CA LEU A 428 0.88 -0.54 -33.64
C LEU A 428 1.56 -0.19 -34.97
N TYR A 429 0.78 0.08 -36.02
CA TYR A 429 1.29 0.40 -37.35
C TYR A 429 0.34 1.36 -38.09
N GLN A 430 0.89 2.45 -38.62
CA GLN A 430 0.21 3.43 -39.48
C GLN A 430 1.13 3.76 -40.65
N LYS A 431 0.63 3.62 -41.88
CA LYS A 431 1.30 4.14 -43.08
C LYS A 431 0.65 5.48 -43.46
N PRO A 432 1.42 6.57 -43.62
CA PRO A 432 0.83 7.85 -44.04
C PRO A 432 0.27 7.75 -45.46
N ALA A 433 -0.86 8.39 -45.71
CA ALA A 433 -1.38 8.63 -47.06
C ALA A 433 -0.56 9.70 -47.80
N GLU A 434 -0.80 9.87 -49.10
CA GLU A 434 -0.13 10.90 -49.90
C GLU A 434 -0.50 12.30 -49.38
N GLY A 435 0.52 13.10 -49.03
CA GLY A 435 0.34 14.41 -48.38
C GLY A 435 0.16 14.37 -46.86
N GLU A 436 0.14 13.19 -46.23
CA GLU A 436 0.02 13.04 -44.78
C GLU A 436 1.39 12.92 -44.11
N THR A 437 1.55 13.56 -42.94
CA THR A 437 2.76 13.44 -42.10
C THR A 437 2.42 12.85 -40.73
N ILE A 438 3.13 11.81 -40.31
CA ILE A 438 3.03 11.29 -38.94
C ILE A 438 3.92 12.13 -38.03
N LYS A 439 3.33 12.74 -36.99
CA LYS A 439 4.07 13.45 -35.94
C LYS A 439 4.27 12.52 -34.74
N TYR A 440 5.50 12.46 -34.24
CA TYR A 440 5.83 11.75 -33.01
C TYR A 440 5.90 12.75 -31.86
N PHE A 441 5.22 12.45 -30.76
CA PHE A 441 5.29 13.22 -29.52
C PHE A 441 5.73 12.27 -28.40
N ASP A 442 6.89 12.54 -27.81
CA ASP A 442 7.45 11.69 -26.75
C ASP A 442 6.74 11.93 -25.42
N VAL A 443 5.58 11.29 -25.26
CA VAL A 443 4.81 11.31 -24.01
C VAL A 443 5.59 10.60 -22.88
N CYS A 444 6.43 9.61 -23.20
CA CYS A 444 7.19 8.85 -22.20
C CYS A 444 8.20 9.73 -21.47
N SER A 445 8.87 10.64 -22.19
CA SER A 445 9.78 11.61 -21.59
C SER A 445 9.08 12.85 -21.04
N LEU A 446 7.85 13.15 -21.51
CA LEU A 446 7.07 14.27 -20.99
C LEU A 446 6.78 14.12 -19.49
N TYR A 447 6.40 12.94 -19.01
CA TYR A 447 6.09 12.75 -17.58
C TYR A 447 7.30 13.03 -16.65
N PRO A 448 8.50 12.44 -16.89
CA PRO A 448 9.70 12.83 -16.15
C PRO A 448 10.11 14.29 -16.32
N TYR A 449 9.95 14.87 -17.52
CA TYR A 449 10.22 16.28 -17.78
C TYR A 449 9.32 17.18 -16.93
N THR A 450 8.01 16.95 -16.96
CA THR A 450 7.01 17.70 -16.18
C THR A 450 7.30 17.59 -14.69
N ASN A 451 7.54 16.38 -14.16
CA ASN A 451 7.86 16.21 -12.74
C ASN A 451 9.17 16.90 -12.31
N LYS A 452 10.09 17.16 -13.24
CA LYS A 452 11.37 17.83 -12.96
C LYS A 452 11.28 19.34 -13.09
N TYR A 453 10.61 19.84 -14.12
CA TYR A 453 10.67 21.25 -14.52
C TYR A 453 9.40 22.04 -14.23
N GLN A 454 8.25 21.37 -14.11
CA GLN A 454 6.98 22.06 -13.90
C GLN A 454 6.68 22.21 -12.41
N PRO A 455 6.12 23.35 -11.99
CA PRO A 455 5.69 23.54 -10.61
C PRO A 455 4.53 22.59 -10.30
N HIS A 456 4.62 21.91 -9.15
CA HIS A 456 3.48 21.17 -8.60
C HIS A 456 2.63 22.10 -7.72
N PRO A 457 1.30 21.91 -7.69
CA PRO A 457 0.46 22.64 -6.74
C PRO A 457 0.87 22.30 -5.30
N VAL A 458 1.07 23.33 -4.49
CA VAL A 458 1.42 23.24 -3.06
C VAL A 458 0.38 23.97 -2.22
N GLY A 459 0.32 23.64 -0.93
CA GLY A 459 -0.60 24.24 0.03
C GLY A 459 -2.01 23.67 -0.02
N VAL A 460 -2.88 24.20 0.85
CA VAL A 460 -4.29 23.80 0.94
C VAL A 460 -5.06 24.31 -0.28
N PRO A 461 -5.71 23.43 -1.06
CA PRO A 461 -6.45 23.84 -2.24
C PRO A 461 -7.64 24.71 -1.84
N LYS A 462 -7.82 25.82 -2.57
CA LYS A 462 -9.06 26.61 -2.52
C LYS A 462 -10.13 25.89 -3.34
N ILE A 463 -11.26 25.58 -2.73
CA ILE A 463 -12.39 24.95 -3.42
C ILE A 463 -13.28 26.05 -3.98
N ILE A 464 -13.36 26.13 -5.30
CA ILE A 464 -14.22 27.06 -6.03
C ILE A 464 -15.39 26.26 -6.59
N THR A 465 -16.63 26.71 -6.34
CA THR A 465 -17.86 26.05 -6.82
C THR A 465 -18.77 26.94 -7.64
N GLU A 466 -18.45 28.22 -7.71
CA GLU A 466 -19.18 29.25 -8.44
C GLU A 466 -18.22 30.34 -8.89
N ASP A 467 -18.68 31.19 -9.80
CA ASP A 467 -17.91 32.34 -10.31
C ASP A 467 -16.52 31.94 -10.82
N PHE A 468 -16.46 30.83 -11.55
CA PHE A 468 -15.23 30.33 -12.15
C PHE A 468 -14.58 31.42 -13.02
N GLU A 469 -13.33 31.76 -12.73
CA GLU A 469 -12.55 32.63 -13.59
C GLU A 469 -12.47 32.00 -14.99
N LYS A 470 -12.60 32.82 -16.04
CA LYS A 470 -12.38 32.35 -17.41
C LYS A 470 -10.96 31.79 -17.46
N ILE A 471 -10.83 30.51 -17.79
CA ILE A 471 -9.53 29.88 -17.99
C ILE A 471 -8.83 30.67 -19.10
N SER A 472 -7.83 31.46 -18.71
CA SER A 472 -6.99 32.16 -19.67
C SER A 472 -6.21 31.10 -20.45
N SER A 473 -6.06 31.31 -21.75
CA SER A 473 -5.44 30.37 -22.70
C SER A 473 -3.95 30.09 -22.45
N SER A 474 -3.41 30.47 -21.29
CA SER A 474 -2.01 30.30 -20.90
C SER A 474 -1.68 28.93 -20.29
N TYR A 475 -2.67 28.07 -20.05
CA TYR A 475 -2.41 26.63 -19.87
C TYR A 475 -2.31 25.94 -21.23
N GLN A 476 -1.23 26.21 -21.96
CA GLN A 476 -0.79 25.34 -23.04
C GLN A 476 0.12 24.26 -22.43
N PRO A 477 -0.13 22.96 -22.68
CA PRO A 477 0.74 21.87 -22.24
C PRO A 477 2.13 21.93 -22.86
#